data_AF-A0A7C8BTL1-F1
#
_entry.id   AF-A0A7C8BTL1-F1
#
_cell.length_a   1.000
_cell.length_b   1.000
_cell.length_c   1.000
_cell.angle_alpha   90.00
_cell.angle_beta   90.00
_cell.angle_gamma   90.00
#
_symmetry.space_group_name_H-M   'P 1'
#
loop_
_entity.id
_entity.type
_entity.pdbx_description
1 polymer ?
#
loop_
_entity_poly.entity_id
_entity_poly.type
_entity_poly.pdbx_seq_one_letter_code
_entity_poly.pdbx_strand_id
1 'polypeptide(L)'
;MLTLIGLELRQRMRGSGWLPLLIIWLLAIGGLTAGAYFVSQSNGQPMGAWLFSLILYFTLFLAAVVVPALGGGSINGDRESGVLTLVQTAPVSAATIVWAKAFAAWIASLMLVLVALPFLLFAAVIGNVGWIIVVPALVVLFLELAFFSAISVAFSGIFSRAGAATAMSYLVIALLSVGSVFAFNIGSALLTSERTVQVNTHVTASSQQSGSAADGSNGQPGADGEAGGDAQSQGEGASADGTQPGEGTQSRRCQVVSEQRSYQRPDLVWPVLAANPFVILADATPARFGHGDAGTAVGYPTNLLTTLKVELRKAQHSAIPVETIEECEWSADAKTPEQQMAGTQPVWFWGIAGQVVLSLVLLGWATSRTRAPYRNSAKGQRIG
;
A
#
# COMPACT_ATOMS: atom_id res chain seq x y z
N MET A 1 -24.15 15.19 25.30
CA MET A 1 -23.42 14.58 24.17
C MET A 1 -23.92 13.16 23.87
N LEU A 2 -23.87 12.22 24.81
CA LEU A 2 -24.36 10.84 24.61
C LEU A 2 -25.84 10.74 24.20
N THR A 3 -26.70 11.57 24.80
CA THR A 3 -28.13 11.66 24.44
C THR A 3 -28.34 12.10 22.99
N LEU A 4 -27.55 13.08 22.52
CA LEU A 4 -27.59 13.58 21.15
C LEU A 4 -27.10 12.53 20.15
N ILE A 5 -26.01 11.83 20.46
CA ILE A 5 -25.49 10.71 19.64
C ILE A 5 -26.56 9.61 19.51
N GLY A 6 -27.24 9.26 20.62
CA GLY A 6 -28.30 8.25 20.60
C GLY A 6 -29.50 8.62 19.74
N LEU A 7 -29.89 9.90 19.71
CA LEU A 7 -30.97 10.40 18.85
C LEU A 7 -30.59 10.31 17.37
N GLU A 8 -29.40 10.78 17.01
CA GLU A 8 -28.86 10.73 15.64
C GLU A 8 -28.77 9.29 15.09
N LEU A 9 -28.30 8.35 15.93
CA LEU A 9 -28.22 6.94 15.56
C LEU A 9 -29.60 6.34 15.29
N ARG A 10 -30.59 6.62 16.14
CA ARG A 10 -31.98 6.14 15.91
C ARG A 10 -32.57 6.69 14.63
N GLN A 11 -32.33 7.97 14.33
CA GLN A 11 -32.83 8.59 13.11
C GLN A 11 -32.25 7.91 11.86
N ARG A 12 -30.94 7.61 11.85
CA ARG A 12 -30.28 6.90 10.73
C ARG A 12 -30.80 5.47 10.55
N MET A 13 -30.94 4.72 11.65
CA MET A 13 -31.44 3.34 11.60
C MET A 13 -32.91 3.24 11.19
N ARG A 14 -33.72 4.28 11.41
CA ARG A 14 -35.13 4.33 10.99
C ARG A 14 -35.31 4.77 9.54
N GLY A 15 -34.25 5.24 8.87
CA GLY A 15 -34.28 5.57 7.45
C GLY A 15 -34.45 4.32 6.59
N SER A 16 -35.35 4.35 5.61
CA SER A 16 -35.65 3.21 4.74
C SER A 16 -34.45 2.71 3.91
N GLY A 17 -33.43 3.54 3.72
CA GLY A 17 -32.22 3.21 2.95
C GLY A 17 -31.17 2.39 3.69
N TRP A 18 -31.27 2.21 5.01
CA TRP A 18 -30.24 1.53 5.80
C TRP A 18 -30.22 0.01 5.57
N LEU A 19 -31.39 -0.63 5.60
CA LEU A 19 -31.51 -2.07 5.37
C LEU A 19 -31.04 -2.51 3.97
N PRO A 20 -31.47 -1.90 2.84
CA PRO A 20 -30.98 -2.30 1.53
C PRO A 20 -29.47 -2.10 1.37
N LEU A 21 -28.89 -1.07 1.99
CA LEU A 21 -27.44 -0.88 2.02
C LEU A 21 -26.72 -2.07 2.68
N LEU A 22 -27.17 -2.49 3.87
CA LEU A 22 -26.57 -3.63 4.56
C LEU A 22 -26.73 -4.95 3.79
N ILE A 23 -27.86 -5.13 3.08
CA ILE A 23 -28.07 -6.29 2.22
C ILE A 23 -27.07 -6.29 1.06
N ILE A 24 -26.93 -5.16 0.35
CA ILE A 24 -25.96 -5.03 -0.75
C ILE A 24 -24.54 -5.28 -0.24
N TRP A 25 -24.20 -4.72 0.92
CA TRP A 25 -22.91 -4.92 1.57
C TRP A 25 -22.63 -6.39 1.90
N LEU A 26 -23.61 -7.08 2.50
CA LEU A 26 -23.55 -8.50 2.81
C LEU A 26 -23.36 -9.33 1.53
N LEU A 27 -24.12 -9.04 0.48
CA LEU A 27 -24.03 -9.74 -0.80
C LEU A 27 -22.68 -9.50 -1.48
N ALA A 28 -22.13 -8.28 -1.41
CA ALA A 28 -20.83 -7.97 -1.99
C ALA A 28 -19.70 -8.74 -1.29
N ILE A 29 -19.65 -8.74 0.05
CA ILE A 29 -18.62 -9.45 0.81
C ILE A 29 -18.81 -10.97 0.73
N GLY A 30 -20.05 -11.44 0.85
CA GLY A 30 -20.37 -12.86 0.73
C GLY A 30 -20.07 -13.40 -0.66
N GLY A 31 -20.40 -12.65 -1.71
CA GLY A 31 -20.07 -12.99 -3.09
C GLY A 31 -18.56 -13.03 -3.34
N LEU A 32 -17.81 -12.05 -2.84
CA LEU A 32 -16.35 -12.05 -2.91
C LEU A 32 -15.75 -13.27 -2.18
N THR A 33 -16.24 -13.56 -0.98
CA THR A 33 -15.78 -14.69 -0.16
C THR A 33 -16.05 -16.02 -0.86
N ALA A 34 -17.28 -16.22 -1.36
CA ALA A 34 -17.68 -17.42 -2.07
C ALA A 34 -16.93 -17.59 -3.41
N GLY A 35 -16.74 -16.50 -4.15
CA GLY A 35 -15.99 -16.50 -5.41
C GLY A 35 -14.52 -16.86 -5.20
N ALA A 36 -13.85 -16.21 -4.23
CA ALA A 36 -12.49 -16.54 -3.87
C ALA A 36 -12.37 -18.00 -3.36
N TYR A 37 -13.36 -18.45 -2.59
CA TYR A 37 -13.42 -19.83 -2.11
C TYR A 37 -13.49 -20.84 -3.27
N PHE A 38 -14.40 -20.62 -4.21
CA PHE A 38 -14.58 -21.47 -5.37
C PHE A 38 -13.33 -21.54 -6.25
N VAL A 39 -12.68 -20.40 -6.49
CA VAL A 39 -11.45 -20.32 -7.30
C VAL A 39 -10.29 -21.08 -6.64
N SER A 40 -10.11 -20.97 -5.33
CA SER A 40 -9.05 -21.71 -4.64
C SER A 40 -9.30 -23.22 -4.70
N GLN A 41 -10.53 -23.67 -4.49
CA GLN A 41 -10.90 -25.08 -4.58
C GLN A 41 -10.69 -25.66 -5.98
N SER A 42 -10.99 -24.91 -7.04
CA SER A 42 -10.84 -25.39 -8.41
C SER A 42 -9.37 -25.47 -8.87
N ASN A 43 -8.50 -24.61 -8.34
CA ASN A 43 -7.08 -24.57 -8.71
C ASN A 43 -6.18 -25.40 -7.77
N GLY A 44 -6.74 -26.00 -6.72
CA GLY A 44 -5.96 -26.73 -5.70
C GLY A 44 -4.95 -25.85 -4.94
N GLN A 45 -5.12 -24.53 -5.00
CA GLN A 45 -4.20 -23.57 -4.38
C GLN A 45 -4.63 -23.31 -2.94
N PRO A 46 -3.71 -23.29 -1.97
CA PRO A 46 -4.05 -22.98 -0.60
C PRO A 46 -4.65 -21.57 -0.49
N MET A 47 -5.91 -21.51 0.00
CA MET A 47 -6.69 -20.27 0.19
C MET A 47 -5.95 -19.23 1.06
N GLY A 48 -5.21 -19.75 2.06
CA GLY A 48 -4.25 -19.03 2.89
C GLY A 48 -4.73 -17.73 3.54
N ALA A 49 -3.77 -16.92 4.01
CA ALA A 49 -3.98 -15.59 4.57
C ALA A 49 -4.37 -14.53 3.53
N TRP A 50 -4.40 -14.89 2.24
CA TRP A 50 -4.80 -14.02 1.15
C TRP A 50 -6.27 -13.64 1.23
N LEU A 51 -7.16 -14.59 1.56
CA LEU A 51 -8.59 -14.33 1.68
C LEU A 51 -8.91 -13.30 2.77
N PHE A 52 -8.27 -13.40 3.94
CA PHE A 52 -8.42 -12.43 5.02
C PHE A 52 -8.04 -11.02 4.57
N SER A 53 -6.85 -10.89 3.94
CA SER A 53 -6.36 -9.60 3.44
C SER A 53 -7.26 -9.02 2.35
N LEU A 54 -7.76 -9.87 1.46
CA LEU A 54 -8.67 -9.49 0.37
C LEU A 54 -9.99 -8.94 0.92
N ILE A 55 -10.63 -9.66 1.83
CA ILE A 55 -11.90 -9.23 2.45
C ILE A 55 -11.69 -7.93 3.25
N LEU A 56 -10.57 -7.82 3.98
CA LEU A 56 -10.26 -6.63 4.76
C LEU A 56 -10.09 -5.38 3.87
N TYR A 57 -9.29 -5.48 2.80
CA TYR A 57 -9.13 -4.38 1.86
C TYR A 57 -10.41 -4.05 1.09
N PHE A 58 -11.18 -5.06 0.72
CA PHE A 58 -12.47 -4.86 0.07
C PHE A 58 -13.45 -4.14 1.01
N THR A 59 -13.45 -4.48 2.30
CA THR A 59 -14.24 -3.81 3.33
C THR A 59 -13.84 -2.34 3.45
N LEU A 60 -12.54 -2.04 3.52
CA LEU A 60 -12.03 -0.67 3.55
C LEU A 60 -12.40 0.10 2.27
N PHE A 61 -12.29 -0.53 1.10
CA PHE A 61 -12.64 0.04 -0.20
C PHE A 61 -14.12 0.40 -0.29
N LEU A 62 -15.01 -0.53 0.03
CA LEU A 62 -16.43 -0.25 0.04
C LEU A 62 -16.77 0.82 1.10
N ALA A 63 -16.05 0.86 2.23
CA ALA A 63 -16.29 1.87 3.27
C ALA A 63 -15.89 3.26 2.77
N ALA A 64 -14.79 3.39 2.03
CA ALA A 64 -14.39 4.63 1.38
C ALA A 64 -15.46 5.14 0.39
N VAL A 65 -16.26 4.25 -0.21
CA VAL A 65 -17.37 4.58 -1.09
C VAL A 65 -18.67 4.87 -0.32
N VAL A 66 -18.97 4.13 0.74
CA VAL A 66 -20.28 4.24 1.42
C VAL A 66 -20.30 5.33 2.48
N VAL A 67 -19.23 5.47 3.27
CA VAL A 67 -19.18 6.38 4.42
C VAL A 67 -19.40 7.86 4.03
N PRO A 68 -18.84 8.36 2.91
CA PRO A 68 -19.09 9.75 2.50
C PRO A 68 -20.53 10.07 2.17
N ALA A 69 -21.28 9.14 1.57
CA ALA A 69 -22.72 9.31 1.35
C ALA A 69 -23.49 9.41 2.67
N LEU A 70 -23.07 8.65 3.70
CA LEU A 70 -23.72 8.65 5.02
C LEU A 70 -23.38 9.89 5.86
N GLY A 71 -22.21 10.51 5.64
CA GLY A 71 -21.72 11.66 6.42
C GLY A 71 -21.90 13.02 5.75
N GLY A 72 -21.72 13.09 4.43
CA GLY A 72 -21.59 14.33 3.64
C GLY A 72 -22.81 15.24 3.64
N GLY A 73 -24.01 14.68 3.83
CA GLY A 73 -25.27 15.42 3.94
C GLY A 73 -25.76 15.69 5.37
N SER A 74 -25.04 15.22 6.40
CA SER A 74 -25.59 15.14 7.76
C SER A 74 -25.87 16.48 8.46
N ILE A 75 -25.13 17.55 8.14
CA ILE A 75 -25.36 18.91 8.67
C ILE A 75 -26.29 19.68 7.72
N ASN A 76 -26.11 19.54 6.42
CA ASN A 76 -26.95 20.21 5.43
C ASN A 76 -28.40 19.69 5.44
N GLY A 77 -28.62 18.41 5.74
CA GLY A 77 -29.97 17.86 5.93
C GLY A 77 -30.74 18.50 7.09
N ASP A 78 -30.04 18.89 8.17
CA ASP A 78 -30.65 19.63 9.28
C ASP A 78 -31.01 21.08 8.89
N ARG A 79 -30.24 21.66 7.96
CA ARG A 79 -30.52 23.00 7.40
C ARG A 79 -31.74 22.97 6.48
N GLU A 80 -31.80 21.98 5.62
CA GLU A 80 -32.88 21.82 4.63
C GLU A 80 -34.22 21.45 5.28
N SER A 81 -34.21 20.71 6.39
CA SER A 81 -35.41 20.31 7.13
C SER A 81 -35.96 21.37 8.10
N GLY A 82 -35.33 22.55 8.19
CA GLY A 82 -35.77 23.62 9.09
C GLY A 82 -35.63 23.30 10.59
N VAL A 83 -34.98 22.20 10.96
CA VAL A 83 -34.78 21.80 12.36
C VAL A 83 -33.86 22.76 13.12
N LEU A 84 -32.99 23.47 12.40
CA LEU A 84 -32.06 24.45 12.99
C LEU A 84 -32.75 25.64 13.67
N THR A 85 -33.90 26.10 13.19
CA THR A 85 -34.64 27.19 13.85
C THR A 85 -35.29 26.74 15.16
N LEU A 86 -35.63 25.45 15.28
CA LEU A 86 -36.17 24.87 16.51
C LEU A 86 -35.07 24.60 17.56
N VAL A 87 -33.91 24.10 17.13
CA VAL A 87 -32.77 23.76 18.01
C VAL A 87 -31.98 24.97 18.50
N GLN A 88 -32.03 26.11 17.80
CA GLN A 88 -31.35 27.36 18.20
C GLN A 88 -31.85 27.97 19.53
N THR A 89 -32.91 27.42 20.12
CA THR A 89 -33.39 27.79 21.47
C THR A 89 -32.74 26.96 22.60
N ALA A 90 -32.01 25.90 22.27
CA ALA A 90 -31.32 25.04 23.23
C ALA A 90 -29.86 25.51 23.46
N PRO A 91 -29.34 25.48 24.71
CA PRO A 91 -28.00 25.96 25.05
C PRO A 91 -26.89 24.94 24.68
N VAL A 92 -26.88 24.44 23.44
CA VAL A 92 -25.89 23.46 22.96
C VAL A 92 -24.87 24.15 22.06
N SER A 93 -23.59 23.96 22.34
CA SER A 93 -22.52 24.57 21.55
C SER A 93 -22.43 23.96 20.13
N ALA A 94 -22.09 24.78 19.13
CA ALA A 94 -21.88 24.32 17.75
C ALA A 94 -20.83 23.19 17.66
N ALA A 95 -19.78 23.27 18.48
CA ALA A 95 -18.74 22.24 18.56
C ALA A 95 -19.34 20.89 19.01
N THR A 96 -20.19 20.90 20.04
CA THR A 96 -20.85 19.69 20.54
C THR A 96 -21.72 19.04 19.46
N ILE A 97 -22.38 19.83 18.62
CA ILE A 97 -23.23 19.33 17.53
C ILE A 97 -22.37 18.65 16.45
N VAL A 98 -21.34 19.34 15.95
CA VAL A 98 -20.47 18.81 14.88
C VAL A 98 -19.77 17.52 15.34
N TRP A 99 -19.21 17.51 16.54
CA TRP A 99 -18.56 16.33 17.10
C TRP A 99 -19.55 15.19 17.34
N ALA A 100 -20.74 15.45 17.87
CA ALA A 100 -21.76 14.41 18.04
C ALA A 100 -22.16 13.76 16.71
N LYS A 101 -22.28 14.55 15.63
CA LYS A 101 -22.54 14.02 14.28
C LYS A 101 -21.38 13.19 13.74
N ALA A 102 -20.13 13.63 13.96
CA ALA A 102 -18.94 12.86 13.56
C ALA A 102 -18.88 11.51 14.29
N PHE A 103 -19.08 11.48 15.60
CA PHE A 103 -19.12 10.24 16.38
C PHE A 103 -20.30 9.34 16.00
N ALA A 104 -21.49 9.90 15.77
CA ALA A 104 -22.64 9.12 15.31
C ALA A 104 -22.41 8.51 13.92
N ALA A 105 -21.78 9.25 13.00
CA ALA A 105 -21.39 8.75 11.69
C ALA A 105 -20.35 7.63 11.79
N TRP A 106 -19.35 7.79 12.67
CA TRP A 106 -18.36 6.75 12.93
C TRP A 106 -19.01 5.47 13.48
N ILE A 107 -19.84 5.58 14.53
CA ILE A 107 -20.56 4.42 15.09
C ILE A 107 -21.46 3.75 14.05
N ALA A 108 -22.15 4.54 13.21
CA ALA A 108 -22.94 3.99 12.11
C ALA A 108 -22.07 3.21 11.11
N SER A 109 -20.89 3.73 10.75
CA SER A 109 -19.95 3.03 9.85
C SER A 109 -19.45 1.70 10.43
N LEU A 110 -19.34 1.56 11.76
CA LEU A 110 -18.92 0.31 12.40
C LEU A 110 -19.90 -0.85 12.15
N MET A 111 -21.16 -0.57 11.83
CA MET A 111 -22.11 -1.60 11.43
C MET A 111 -21.70 -2.30 10.13
N LEU A 112 -21.02 -1.59 9.21
CA LEU A 112 -20.47 -2.18 8.00
C LEU A 112 -19.39 -3.21 8.33
N VAL A 113 -18.55 -2.91 9.32
CA VAL A 113 -17.55 -3.87 9.81
C VAL A 113 -18.20 -5.02 10.55
N LEU A 114 -19.26 -4.77 11.33
CA LEU A 114 -20.00 -5.82 12.00
C LEU A 114 -20.60 -6.84 11.00
N VAL A 115 -21.11 -6.37 9.86
CA VAL A 115 -21.59 -7.24 8.78
C VAL A 115 -20.44 -7.99 8.09
N ALA A 116 -19.25 -7.37 7.97
CA ALA A 116 -18.05 -8.00 7.41
C ALA A 116 -17.40 -9.03 8.36
N LEU A 117 -17.60 -8.85 9.67
CA LEU A 117 -16.94 -9.60 10.73
C LEU A 117 -17.07 -11.13 10.61
N PRO A 118 -18.26 -11.74 10.36
CA PRO A 118 -18.34 -13.18 10.18
C PRO A 118 -17.47 -13.69 9.01
N PHE A 119 -17.35 -12.94 7.93
CA PHE A 119 -16.51 -13.29 6.78
C PHE A 119 -15.02 -13.12 7.08
N LEU A 120 -14.65 -12.05 7.79
CA LEU A 120 -13.27 -11.83 8.25
C LEU A 120 -12.82 -12.93 9.22
N LEU A 121 -13.68 -13.33 10.15
CA LEU A 121 -13.39 -14.41 11.09
C LEU A 121 -13.29 -15.77 10.37
N PHE A 122 -14.22 -16.06 9.48
CA PHE A 122 -14.17 -17.26 8.63
C PHE A 122 -12.86 -17.33 7.84
N ALA A 123 -12.46 -16.23 7.19
CA ALA A 123 -11.22 -16.16 6.43
C ALA A 123 -9.97 -16.21 7.31
N ALA A 124 -10.01 -15.65 8.52
CA ALA A 124 -8.91 -15.75 9.48
C ALA A 124 -8.71 -17.19 9.95
N VAL A 125 -9.79 -17.92 10.24
CA VAL A 125 -9.73 -19.35 10.64
C VAL A 125 -9.20 -20.21 9.50
N ILE A 126 -9.76 -20.08 8.30
CA ILE A 126 -9.30 -20.86 7.13
C ILE A 126 -7.86 -20.51 6.74
N GLY A 127 -7.48 -19.24 6.82
CA GLY A 127 -6.14 -18.77 6.51
C GLY A 127 -5.10 -19.00 7.60
N ASN A 128 -5.48 -19.64 8.72
CA ASN A 128 -4.67 -19.80 9.93
C ASN A 128 -3.99 -18.46 10.33
N VAL A 129 -4.76 -17.38 10.36
CA VAL A 129 -4.28 -16.03 10.65
C VAL A 129 -4.35 -15.81 12.17
N GLY A 130 -3.20 -15.62 12.80
CA GLY A 130 -3.13 -15.39 14.24
C GLY A 130 -3.82 -14.09 14.66
N TRP A 131 -4.38 -14.08 15.87
CA TRP A 131 -5.06 -12.91 16.46
C TRP A 131 -4.18 -11.66 16.55
N ILE A 132 -2.85 -11.86 16.66
CA ILE A 132 -1.87 -10.77 16.61
C ILE A 132 -1.92 -9.98 15.30
N ILE A 133 -2.41 -10.58 14.21
CA ILE A 133 -2.62 -9.92 12.91
C ILE A 133 -4.05 -9.35 12.85
N VAL A 134 -5.04 -10.15 13.25
CA VAL A 134 -6.47 -9.79 13.14
C VAL A 134 -6.83 -8.56 13.96
N VAL A 135 -6.38 -8.48 15.23
CA VAL A 135 -6.76 -7.40 16.14
C VAL A 135 -6.22 -6.04 15.67
N PRO A 136 -4.91 -5.86 15.38
CA PRO A 136 -4.41 -4.60 14.85
C PRO A 136 -5.07 -4.19 13.53
N ALA A 137 -5.30 -5.15 12.63
CA ALA A 137 -6.00 -4.90 11.36
C ALA A 137 -7.40 -4.32 11.57
N LEU A 138 -8.19 -4.86 12.51
CA LEU A 138 -9.52 -4.35 12.85
C LEU A 138 -9.46 -2.98 13.53
N VAL A 139 -8.49 -2.76 14.42
CA VAL A 139 -8.28 -1.46 15.07
C VAL A 139 -7.99 -0.38 14.02
N VAL A 140 -7.10 -0.65 13.07
CA VAL A 140 -6.77 0.30 12.00
C VAL A 140 -7.97 0.52 11.08
N LEU A 141 -8.72 -0.53 10.73
CA LEU A 141 -9.97 -0.38 9.99
C LEU A 141 -10.96 0.55 10.71
N PHE A 142 -11.12 0.42 12.04
CA PHE A 142 -11.97 1.33 12.81
C PHE A 142 -11.46 2.78 12.79
N LEU A 143 -10.15 2.99 12.83
CA LEU A 143 -9.54 4.32 12.74
C LEU A 143 -9.75 4.95 11.35
N GLU A 144 -9.59 4.18 10.28
CA GLU A 144 -9.86 4.66 8.91
C GLU A 144 -11.33 5.03 8.71
N LEU A 145 -12.26 4.26 9.28
CA LEU A 145 -13.69 4.60 9.28
C LEU A 145 -13.97 5.88 10.08
N ALA A 146 -13.24 6.12 11.17
CA ALA A 146 -13.32 7.37 11.93
C ALA A 146 -12.85 8.55 11.07
N PHE A 147 -11.74 8.38 10.36
CA PHE A 147 -11.19 9.36 9.43
C PHE A 147 -12.17 9.71 8.31
N PHE A 148 -12.72 8.71 7.61
CA PHE A 148 -13.71 8.92 6.55
C PHE A 148 -14.96 9.62 7.08
N SER A 149 -15.44 9.22 8.26
CA SER A 149 -16.61 9.83 8.90
C SER A 149 -16.36 11.29 9.26
N ALA A 150 -15.18 11.60 9.82
CA ALA A 150 -14.78 12.95 10.21
C ALA A 150 -14.70 13.90 9.01
N ILE A 151 -14.03 13.49 7.93
CA ILE A 151 -13.93 14.29 6.70
C ILE A 151 -15.33 14.56 6.12
N SER A 152 -16.16 13.52 6.06
CA SER A 152 -17.48 13.61 5.44
C SER A 152 -18.40 14.57 6.21
N VAL A 153 -18.41 14.48 7.54
CA VAL A 153 -19.18 15.41 8.39
C VAL A 153 -18.59 16.82 8.35
N ALA A 154 -17.25 16.96 8.33
CA ALA A 154 -16.61 18.27 8.23
C ALA A 154 -17.01 19.00 6.94
N PHE A 155 -16.94 18.32 5.78
CA PHE A 155 -17.37 18.92 4.52
C PHE A 155 -18.86 19.23 4.48
N SER A 156 -19.70 18.44 5.17
CA SER A 156 -21.11 18.77 5.36
C SER A 156 -21.32 20.14 6.04
N GLY A 157 -20.44 20.52 6.98
CA GLY A 157 -20.52 21.80 7.67
C GLY A 157 -19.88 22.96 6.89
N ILE A 158 -18.81 22.68 6.13
CA ILE A 158 -18.05 23.68 5.36
C ILE A 158 -18.82 24.13 4.11
N PHE A 159 -19.37 23.19 3.34
CA PHE A 159 -20.09 23.48 2.11
C PHE A 159 -21.59 23.71 2.37
N SER A 160 -22.18 24.67 1.67
CA SER A 160 -23.59 25.05 1.83
C SER A 160 -24.57 24.08 1.14
N ARG A 161 -24.10 23.31 0.15
CA ARG A 161 -24.92 22.37 -0.62
C ARG A 161 -24.50 20.93 -0.30
N ALA A 162 -25.48 20.07 0.00
CA ALA A 162 -25.24 18.66 0.33
C ALA A 162 -24.48 17.90 -0.77
N GLY A 163 -24.85 18.09 -2.04
CA GLY A 163 -24.17 17.44 -3.17
C GLY A 163 -22.69 17.79 -3.28
N ALA A 164 -22.34 19.07 -3.07
CA ALA A 164 -20.94 19.53 -3.12
C ALA A 164 -20.12 18.99 -1.93
N ALA A 165 -20.71 18.94 -0.74
CA ALA A 165 -20.06 18.37 0.44
C ALA A 165 -19.69 16.90 0.24
N THR A 166 -20.63 16.10 -0.26
CA THR A 166 -20.41 14.67 -0.54
C THR A 166 -19.37 14.48 -1.65
N ALA A 167 -19.42 15.27 -2.73
CA ALA A 167 -18.44 15.20 -3.81
C ALA A 167 -17.01 15.51 -3.35
N MET A 168 -16.83 16.52 -2.50
CA MET A 168 -15.52 16.88 -1.94
C MET A 168 -14.97 15.82 -0.99
N SER A 169 -15.86 15.16 -0.24
CA SER A 169 -15.49 14.03 0.62
C SER A 169 -14.93 12.88 -0.22
N TYR A 170 -15.62 12.51 -1.30
CA TYR A 170 -15.12 11.51 -2.24
C TYR A 170 -13.82 11.91 -2.90
N LEU A 171 -13.69 13.17 -3.34
CA LEU A 171 -12.48 13.65 -4.00
C LEU A 171 -11.26 13.52 -3.10
N VAL A 172 -11.35 13.95 -1.84
CA VAL A 172 -10.22 13.86 -0.89
C VAL A 172 -9.87 12.41 -0.57
N ILE A 173 -10.86 11.56 -0.31
CA ILE A 173 -10.63 10.14 -0.02
C ILE A 173 -10.04 9.43 -1.24
N ALA A 174 -10.52 9.73 -2.44
CA ALA A 174 -10.00 9.17 -3.69
C ALA A 174 -8.57 9.64 -3.97
N LEU A 175 -8.25 10.92 -3.73
CA LEU A 175 -6.90 11.45 -3.88
C LEU A 175 -5.92 10.82 -2.89
N LEU A 176 -6.32 10.65 -1.62
CA LEU A 176 -5.47 9.99 -0.62
C LEU A 176 -5.30 8.49 -0.90
N SER A 177 -6.32 7.84 -1.47
CA SER A 177 -6.29 6.40 -1.76
C SER A 177 -5.64 6.12 -3.12
N VAL A 178 -6.38 6.34 -4.21
CA VAL A 178 -5.94 6.01 -5.56
C VAL A 178 -4.96 7.07 -6.08
N GLY A 179 -5.25 8.35 -5.83
CA GLY A 179 -4.42 9.45 -6.32
C GLY A 179 -2.98 9.41 -5.81
N SER A 180 -2.76 9.01 -4.55
CA SER A 180 -1.42 8.87 -3.98
C SER A 180 -0.63 7.73 -4.63
N VAL A 181 -1.29 6.61 -4.99
CA VAL A 181 -0.65 5.51 -5.72
C VAL A 181 -0.24 5.97 -7.12
N PHE A 182 -1.12 6.68 -7.83
CA PHE A 182 -0.77 7.27 -9.13
C PHE A 182 0.38 8.27 -9.01
N ALA A 183 0.31 9.18 -8.03
CA ALA A 183 1.35 10.17 -7.78
C ALA A 183 2.69 9.50 -7.44
N PHE A 184 2.68 8.40 -6.68
CA PHE A 184 3.87 7.63 -6.38
C PHE A 184 4.48 6.98 -7.62
N ASN A 185 3.67 6.30 -8.44
CA ASN A 185 4.16 5.63 -9.65
C ASN A 185 4.71 6.64 -10.67
N ILE A 186 3.96 7.71 -10.94
CA ILE A 186 4.38 8.77 -11.86
C ILE A 186 5.62 9.48 -11.31
N GLY A 187 5.61 9.87 -10.03
CA GLY A 187 6.75 10.53 -9.39
C GLY A 187 8.01 9.68 -9.43
N SER A 188 7.90 8.38 -9.13
CA SER A 188 9.04 7.45 -9.16
C SER A 188 9.58 7.24 -10.57
N ALA A 189 8.71 7.24 -11.59
CA ALA A 189 9.13 7.14 -12.97
C ALA A 189 9.79 8.42 -13.51
N LEU A 190 9.37 9.59 -13.03
CA LEU A 190 9.90 10.88 -13.47
C LEU A 190 11.20 11.28 -12.74
N LEU A 191 11.35 10.89 -11.47
CA LEU A 191 12.53 11.22 -10.68
C LEU A 191 13.61 10.15 -10.88
N THR A 192 14.50 10.41 -11.83
CA THR A 192 15.66 9.57 -12.11
C THR A 192 16.97 10.26 -11.72
N SER A 193 17.99 9.46 -11.40
CA SER A 193 19.34 9.94 -11.10
C SER A 193 20.34 9.10 -11.87
N GLU A 194 21.20 9.77 -12.65
CA GLU A 194 22.34 9.13 -13.28
C GLU A 194 23.49 8.99 -12.26
N ARG A 195 24.05 7.79 -12.20
CA ARG A 195 25.17 7.46 -11.31
C ARG A 195 26.16 6.55 -12.01
N THR A 196 27.44 6.84 -11.84
CA THR A 196 28.51 5.92 -12.19
C THR A 196 28.61 4.86 -11.09
N VAL A 197 28.38 3.61 -11.46
CA VAL A 197 28.43 2.45 -10.54
C VAL A 197 29.49 1.47 -11.02
N GLN A 198 30.05 0.70 -10.08
CA GLN A 198 30.94 -0.40 -10.40
C GLN A 198 30.11 -1.64 -10.70
N VAL A 199 30.35 -2.28 -11.84
CA VAL A 199 29.65 -3.48 -12.28
C VAL A 199 30.67 -4.54 -12.65
N ASN A 200 30.58 -5.72 -12.07
CA ASN A 200 31.36 -6.89 -12.48
C ASN A 200 30.61 -7.64 -13.57
N THR A 201 31.01 -7.41 -14.83
CA THR A 201 30.30 -7.91 -16.01
C THR A 201 31.22 -8.71 -16.94
N HIS A 202 30.63 -9.49 -17.85
CA HIS A 202 31.40 -10.26 -18.83
C HIS A 202 31.90 -9.35 -19.95
N VAL A 203 33.23 -9.19 -20.03
CA VAL A 203 33.87 -8.48 -21.14
C VAL A 203 34.37 -9.51 -22.15
N THR A 204 33.99 -9.35 -23.41
CA THR A 204 34.59 -10.12 -24.51
C THR A 204 36.02 -9.64 -24.70
N ALA A 205 36.99 -10.53 -24.50
CA ALA A 205 38.37 -10.26 -24.88
C ALA A 205 38.45 -10.12 -26.40
N SER A 206 38.27 -8.90 -26.92
CA SER A 206 38.81 -8.59 -28.23
C SER A 206 40.33 -8.65 -28.08
N SER A 207 40.98 -9.40 -28.96
CA SER A 207 42.43 -9.39 -29.11
C SER A 207 42.88 -7.95 -29.39
N GLN A 208 43.14 -7.16 -28.36
CA GLN A 208 43.89 -5.92 -28.50
C GLN A 208 45.30 -6.36 -28.90
N GLN A 209 45.54 -6.22 -30.20
CA GLN A 209 46.87 -6.17 -30.79
C GLN A 209 47.70 -5.23 -29.93
N SER A 210 48.58 -5.81 -29.11
CA SER A 210 49.65 -5.05 -28.48
C SER A 210 50.36 -4.33 -29.60
N GLY A 211 50.25 -3.00 -29.63
CA GLY A 211 51.17 -2.17 -30.38
C GLY A 211 52.55 -2.34 -29.74
N SER A 212 53.25 -3.43 -30.07
CA SER A 212 54.69 -3.47 -29.87
C SER A 212 55.26 -2.53 -30.92
N ALA A 213 55.73 -1.38 -30.46
CA ALA A 213 56.71 -0.61 -31.20
C ALA A 213 57.79 -1.58 -31.68
N ALA A 214 58.01 -1.57 -32.99
CA ALA A 214 59.05 -2.34 -33.65
C ALA A 214 60.41 -2.01 -33.02
N ASP A 215 61.17 -3.04 -32.67
CA ASP A 215 62.61 -2.98 -32.89
C ASP A 215 63.11 -4.36 -33.29
N GLY A 216 63.86 -4.37 -34.39
CA GLY A 216 64.22 -5.56 -35.13
C GLY A 216 65.47 -6.24 -34.60
N SER A 217 65.60 -7.53 -34.87
CA SER A 217 66.80 -8.10 -35.51
C SER A 217 66.64 -9.60 -35.75
N ASN A 218 67.06 -9.99 -36.95
CA ASN A 218 67.10 -11.34 -37.50
C ASN A 218 68.08 -12.27 -36.77
N GLY A 219 67.80 -13.58 -36.81
CA GLY A 219 68.78 -14.64 -36.58
C GLY A 219 68.20 -16.04 -36.80
N GLN A 220 68.64 -16.72 -37.87
CA GLN A 220 68.21 -18.04 -38.41
C GLN A 220 68.73 -19.24 -37.54
N PRO A 221 68.58 -20.54 -37.91
CA PRO A 221 68.05 -21.61 -37.07
C PRO A 221 69.09 -22.71 -36.77
N GLY A 222 68.74 -23.70 -35.94
CA GLY A 222 69.60 -24.86 -35.71
C GLY A 222 68.91 -26.02 -35.01
N ALA A 223 68.42 -26.97 -35.81
CA ALA A 223 68.84 -28.38 -35.82
C ALA A 223 68.94 -29.20 -34.49
N ASP A 224 68.09 -30.25 -34.47
CA ASP A 224 68.37 -31.66 -34.09
C ASP A 224 68.21 -32.14 -32.64
N GLY A 225 67.40 -33.21 -32.47
CA GLY A 225 67.32 -34.01 -31.24
C GLY A 225 66.12 -34.98 -31.23
N GLU A 226 66.34 -36.21 -31.68
CA GLU A 226 65.36 -37.31 -31.74
C GLU A 226 65.06 -37.99 -30.38
N ALA A 227 63.85 -38.59 -30.35
CA ALA A 227 63.45 -39.87 -29.76
C ALA A 227 63.29 -40.06 -28.23
N GLY A 228 62.10 -40.56 -27.86
CA GLY A 228 61.97 -41.63 -26.85
C GLY A 228 60.70 -41.62 -26.00
N GLY A 229 59.80 -42.58 -26.23
CA GLY A 229 59.08 -43.26 -25.13
C GLY A 229 57.55 -43.17 -25.12
N ASP A 230 56.91 -44.22 -25.65
CA ASP A 230 55.50 -44.57 -25.43
C ASP A 230 55.21 -44.99 -23.98
N ALA A 231 54.02 -44.66 -23.47
CA ALA A 231 53.17 -45.61 -22.73
C ALA A 231 51.77 -45.04 -22.43
N GLN A 232 50.78 -45.67 -23.06
CA GLN A 232 49.35 -45.60 -22.79
C GLN A 232 48.97 -46.13 -21.39
N SER A 233 47.91 -45.59 -20.80
CA SER A 233 46.69 -46.34 -20.41
C SER A 233 45.67 -45.33 -19.85
N GLN A 234 44.56 -45.10 -20.57
CA GLN A 234 43.24 -45.74 -20.36
C GLN A 234 42.58 -45.22 -19.07
N GLY A 235 41.55 -44.39 -19.16
CA GLY A 235 40.16 -44.80 -19.46
C GLY A 235 39.40 -44.63 -18.13
N GLU A 236 38.18 -44.12 -18.01
CA GLU A 236 37.00 -43.97 -18.86
C GLU A 236 36.32 -42.65 -18.42
N GLY A 237 35.75 -41.82 -19.30
CA GLY A 237 34.61 -42.13 -20.17
C GLY A 237 33.33 -41.63 -19.48
N ALA A 238 32.36 -40.97 -20.09
CA ALA A 238 32.22 -40.41 -21.42
C ALA A 238 30.97 -39.51 -21.34
N SER A 239 30.95 -38.42 -22.10
CA SER A 239 29.78 -38.16 -22.94
C SER A 239 30.24 -37.31 -24.12
N ALA A 240 30.30 -37.95 -25.27
CA ALA A 240 30.53 -37.33 -26.55
C ALA A 240 29.25 -36.63 -27.02
N ASP A 241 29.37 -35.42 -27.56
CA ASP A 241 28.57 -35.00 -28.69
C ASP A 241 29.43 -34.14 -29.63
N GLY A 242 29.11 -34.22 -30.92
CA GLY A 242 30.04 -34.12 -32.05
C GLY A 242 30.72 -32.77 -32.33
N THR A 243 31.85 -32.89 -33.02
CA THR A 243 32.67 -31.82 -33.57
C THR A 243 31.92 -30.93 -34.57
N GLN A 244 31.88 -29.62 -34.30
CA GLN A 244 31.90 -28.56 -35.32
C GLN A 244 33.27 -27.86 -35.25
N PRO A 245 34.03 -27.74 -36.35
CA PRO A 245 35.27 -26.96 -36.35
C PRO A 245 34.95 -25.49 -36.65
N GLY A 246 35.20 -24.61 -35.69
CA GLY A 246 35.30 -23.16 -35.92
C GLY A 246 34.17 -22.29 -35.39
N GLU A 247 33.99 -22.23 -34.08
CA GLU A 247 33.53 -21.00 -33.43
C GLU A 247 34.50 -20.71 -32.29
N GLY A 248 35.25 -19.61 -32.41
CA GLY A 248 36.20 -19.21 -31.39
C GLY A 248 35.49 -19.12 -30.05
N THR A 249 35.88 -19.96 -29.08
CA THR A 249 35.42 -19.87 -27.71
C THR A 249 35.95 -18.56 -27.14
N GLN A 250 35.21 -17.47 -27.35
CA GLN A 250 35.52 -16.18 -26.76
C GLN A 250 35.50 -16.38 -25.24
N SER A 251 36.68 -16.40 -24.62
CA SER A 251 36.81 -16.46 -23.18
C SER A 251 36.18 -15.19 -22.60
N ARG A 252 34.95 -15.31 -22.08
CA ARG A 252 34.27 -14.23 -21.36
C ARG A 252 34.95 -14.09 -20.00
N ARG A 253 35.71 -13.01 -19.80
CA ARG A 253 36.33 -12.71 -18.52
C ARG A 253 35.44 -11.74 -17.75
N CYS A 254 35.29 -11.97 -16.45
CA CYS A 254 34.62 -11.03 -15.55
C CYS A 254 35.59 -9.91 -15.18
N GLN A 255 35.16 -8.68 -15.37
CA GLN A 255 35.94 -7.50 -15.02
C GLN A 255 35.02 -6.44 -14.44
N VAL A 256 35.49 -5.79 -13.38
CA VAL A 256 34.83 -4.63 -12.79
C VAL A 256 35.03 -3.43 -13.72
N VAL A 257 33.92 -2.90 -14.22
CA VAL A 257 33.88 -1.71 -15.08
C VAL A 257 33.01 -0.64 -14.45
N SER A 258 33.36 0.61 -14.69
CA SER A 258 32.54 1.75 -14.28
C SER A 258 31.53 2.07 -15.38
N GLU A 259 30.25 1.92 -15.09
CA GLU A 259 29.15 2.16 -16.02
C GLU A 259 28.24 3.28 -15.50
N GLN A 260 27.76 4.16 -16.39
CA GLN A 260 26.70 5.10 -16.03
C GLN A 260 25.34 4.43 -16.17
N ARG A 261 24.59 4.35 -15.07
CA ARG A 261 23.22 3.82 -15.04
C ARG A 261 22.25 4.87 -14.52
N SER A 262 21.03 4.80 -15.03
CA SER A 262 19.91 5.64 -14.59
C SER A 262 19.05 4.85 -13.59
N TYR A 263 18.86 5.43 -12.40
CA TYR A 263 18.06 4.84 -11.33
C TYR A 263 16.82 5.67 -11.03
N GLN A 264 15.66 5.03 -10.98
CA GLN A 264 14.43 5.63 -10.44
C GLN A 264 14.61 5.87 -8.93
N ARG A 265 13.99 6.94 -8.40
CA ARG A 265 14.16 7.39 -7.02
C ARG A 265 12.86 7.29 -6.20
N PRO A 266 12.31 6.09 -5.97
CA PRO A 266 11.12 5.91 -5.15
C PRO A 266 11.37 6.34 -3.68
N ASP A 267 12.62 6.34 -3.23
CA ASP A 267 13.10 6.83 -1.93
C ASP A 267 12.79 8.30 -1.66
N LEU A 268 12.61 9.10 -2.71
CA LEU A 268 12.22 10.51 -2.60
C LEU A 268 10.70 10.72 -2.66
N VAL A 269 9.95 9.73 -3.18
CA VAL A 269 8.53 9.88 -3.52
C VAL A 269 7.61 9.16 -2.55
N TRP A 270 8.09 8.11 -1.87
CA TRP A 270 7.30 7.32 -0.93
C TRP A 270 6.50 8.13 0.12
N PRO A 271 6.90 9.34 0.59
CA PRO A 271 6.10 10.08 1.55
C PRO A 271 4.68 10.42 1.06
N VAL A 272 4.45 10.47 -0.25
CA VAL A 272 3.09 10.69 -0.81
C VAL A 272 2.11 9.57 -0.43
N LEU A 273 2.62 8.37 -0.15
CA LEU A 273 1.83 7.21 0.27
C LEU A 273 1.56 7.21 1.77
N ALA A 274 2.22 8.05 2.57
CA ALA A 274 2.17 7.95 4.02
C ALA A 274 0.75 8.12 4.59
N ALA A 275 -0.05 9.01 4.02
CA ALA A 275 -1.43 9.27 4.44
C ALA A 275 -2.48 8.40 3.71
N ASN A 276 -2.05 7.44 2.89
CA ASN A 276 -2.96 6.57 2.14
C ASN A 276 -3.60 5.53 3.09
N PRO A 277 -4.95 5.47 3.17
CA PRO A 277 -5.66 4.60 4.12
C PRO A 277 -5.37 3.10 3.92
N PHE A 278 -5.12 2.67 2.68
CA PHE A 278 -4.78 1.28 2.36
C PHE A 278 -3.33 0.96 2.75
N VAL A 279 -2.42 1.91 2.57
CA VAL A 279 -1.00 1.78 2.95
C VAL A 279 -0.86 1.74 4.47
N ILE A 280 -1.59 2.59 5.19
CA ILE A 280 -1.65 2.60 6.65
C ILE A 280 -2.14 1.25 7.18
N LEU A 281 -3.22 0.70 6.60
CA LEU A 281 -3.73 -0.62 6.95
C LEU A 281 -2.71 -1.74 6.73
N ALA A 282 -2.04 -1.74 5.58
CA ALA A 282 -0.96 -2.68 5.27
C ALA A 282 0.16 -2.61 6.31
N ASP A 283 0.61 -1.38 6.58
CA ASP A 283 1.82 -1.14 7.34
C ASP A 283 1.64 -1.32 8.86
N ALA A 284 0.45 -1.02 9.38
CA ALA A 284 0.11 -1.24 10.78
C ALA A 284 -0.12 -2.73 11.11
N THR A 285 -0.50 -3.54 10.12
CA THR A 285 -0.78 -4.97 10.34
C THR A 285 0.53 -5.77 10.40
N PRO A 286 0.77 -6.63 11.42
CA PRO A 286 1.98 -7.45 11.47
C PRO A 286 2.19 -8.29 10.21
N ALA A 287 3.44 -8.33 9.75
CA ALA A 287 3.83 -9.04 8.54
C ALA A 287 3.78 -10.56 8.73
N ARG A 288 3.52 -11.28 7.65
CA ARG A 288 3.58 -12.75 7.62
C ARG A 288 4.37 -13.23 6.41
N PHE A 289 5.46 -13.95 6.68
CA PHE A 289 6.36 -14.52 5.69
C PHE A 289 6.27 -16.05 5.65
N GLY A 290 6.63 -16.63 4.51
CA GLY A 290 6.73 -18.08 4.33
C GLY A 290 7.99 -18.61 5.01
N HIS A 291 7.93 -19.85 5.49
CA HIS A 291 9.05 -20.52 6.16
C HIS A 291 9.48 -21.80 5.43
N GLY A 292 9.11 -21.95 4.15
CA GLY A 292 9.41 -23.15 3.37
C GLY A 292 8.36 -24.27 3.54
N ASP A 293 7.29 -23.97 4.27
CA ASP A 293 6.17 -24.86 4.54
C ASP A 293 4.97 -24.55 3.64
N ALA A 294 4.13 -25.56 3.40
CA ALA A 294 2.85 -25.44 2.69
C ALA A 294 2.94 -24.72 1.31
N GLY A 295 4.05 -24.92 0.58
CA GLY A 295 4.27 -24.31 -0.73
C GLY A 295 4.66 -22.83 -0.71
N THR A 296 5.03 -22.28 0.46
CA THR A 296 5.48 -20.89 0.58
C THR A 296 7.00 -20.77 0.50
N ALA A 297 7.51 -19.74 -0.20
CA ALA A 297 8.93 -19.45 -0.26
C ALA A 297 9.42 -18.76 1.03
N VAL A 298 10.58 -19.17 1.53
CA VAL A 298 11.18 -18.62 2.76
C VAL A 298 11.42 -17.11 2.63
N GLY A 299 10.88 -16.32 3.57
CA GLY A 299 11.05 -14.87 3.60
C GLY A 299 10.21 -14.08 2.58
N TYR A 300 9.31 -14.75 1.85
CA TYR A 300 8.37 -14.11 0.92
C TYR A 300 6.99 -13.89 1.57
N PRO A 301 6.30 -12.78 1.23
CA PRO A 301 4.99 -12.47 1.80
C PRO A 301 3.95 -13.54 1.45
N THR A 302 3.16 -13.96 2.44
CA THR A 302 2.11 -14.98 2.23
C THR A 302 0.71 -14.39 2.12
N ASN A 303 0.58 -13.06 2.05
CA ASN A 303 -0.70 -12.37 1.96
C ASN A 303 -0.56 -10.96 1.36
N LEU A 304 -1.68 -10.39 0.89
CA LEU A 304 -1.70 -9.08 0.23
C LEU A 304 -1.27 -7.92 1.14
N LEU A 305 -1.60 -7.96 2.44
CA LEU A 305 -1.19 -6.93 3.40
C LEU A 305 0.34 -6.86 3.52
N THR A 306 0.99 -8.01 3.64
CA THR A 306 2.44 -8.13 3.76
C THR A 306 3.11 -7.77 2.45
N THR A 307 2.55 -8.18 1.30
CA THR A 307 3.05 -7.76 -0.01
C THR A 307 3.09 -6.24 -0.13
N LEU A 308 1.98 -5.56 0.16
CA LEU A 308 1.92 -4.09 0.09
C LEU A 308 2.82 -3.41 1.12
N LYS A 309 2.90 -3.93 2.34
CA LYS A 309 3.85 -3.46 3.36
C LYS A 309 5.30 -3.55 2.84
N VAL A 310 5.69 -4.70 2.31
CA VAL A 310 7.03 -4.94 1.80
C VAL A 310 7.37 -3.95 0.68
N GLU A 311 6.48 -3.75 -0.28
CA GLU A 311 6.70 -2.80 -1.39
C GLU A 311 6.86 -1.35 -0.88
N LEU A 312 6.01 -0.91 0.06
CA LEU A 312 6.15 0.39 0.72
C LEU A 312 7.50 0.53 1.41
N ARG A 313 7.92 -0.49 2.16
CA ARG A 313 9.16 -0.46 2.94
C ARG A 313 10.39 -0.47 2.05
N LYS A 314 10.37 -1.24 0.96
CA LYS A 314 11.44 -1.21 -0.06
C LYS A 314 11.57 0.16 -0.70
N ALA A 315 10.46 0.87 -0.93
CA ALA A 315 10.49 2.22 -1.47
C ALA A 315 11.19 3.24 -0.56
N GLN A 316 11.50 2.92 0.72
CA GLN A 316 12.31 3.78 1.59
C GLN A 316 13.81 3.66 1.32
N HIS A 317 14.26 2.56 0.73
CA HIS A 317 15.67 2.34 0.43
C HIS A 317 16.04 3.04 -0.88
N SER A 318 17.25 3.60 -0.92
CA SER A 318 17.76 4.17 -2.16
C SER A 318 17.97 3.07 -3.18
N ALA A 319 17.48 3.31 -4.41
CA ALA A 319 17.70 2.40 -5.52
C ALA A 319 19.14 2.43 -6.06
N ILE A 320 19.97 3.37 -5.60
CA ILE A 320 21.37 3.51 -6.02
C ILE A 320 22.22 2.54 -5.18
N PRO A 321 22.85 1.52 -5.81
CA PRO A 321 23.71 0.59 -5.08
C PRO A 321 25.00 1.29 -4.62
N VAL A 322 25.44 0.96 -3.40
CA VAL A 322 26.72 1.42 -2.83
C VAL A 322 27.84 0.39 -3.07
N GLU A 323 27.45 -0.87 -3.25
CA GLU A 323 28.34 -1.99 -3.53
C GLU A 323 28.45 -2.26 -5.04
N THR A 324 29.48 -3.00 -5.44
CA THR A 324 29.68 -3.45 -6.82
C THR A 324 28.52 -4.36 -7.23
N ILE A 325 27.95 -4.10 -8.41
CA ILE A 325 26.87 -4.93 -8.96
C ILE A 325 27.50 -6.17 -9.58
N GLU A 326 27.21 -7.34 -9.01
CA GLU A 326 27.68 -8.63 -9.53
C GLU A 326 26.73 -9.17 -10.61
N GLU A 327 27.13 -9.13 -11.87
CA GLU A 327 26.34 -9.67 -13.01
C GLU A 327 26.92 -10.99 -13.55
N CYS A 328 28.18 -11.25 -13.22
CA CYS A 328 28.88 -12.46 -13.60
C CYS A 328 28.50 -13.70 -12.78
N GLU A 329 28.04 -13.50 -11.55
CA GLU A 329 27.72 -14.57 -10.62
C GLU A 329 26.36 -14.32 -9.99
N TRP A 330 25.54 -15.37 -9.91
CA TRP A 330 24.31 -15.28 -9.14
C TRP A 330 24.65 -15.17 -7.66
N SER A 331 24.39 -14.00 -7.07
CA SER A 331 24.61 -13.80 -5.64
C SER A 331 23.72 -14.74 -4.83
N ALA A 332 24.33 -15.71 -4.16
CA ALA A 332 23.68 -16.52 -3.13
C ALA A 332 23.25 -15.68 -1.91
N ASP A 333 23.76 -14.45 -1.79
CA ASP A 333 23.51 -13.51 -0.69
C ASP A 333 22.35 -12.53 -0.98
N ALA A 334 21.54 -12.79 -2.01
CA ALA A 334 20.37 -11.96 -2.33
C ALA A 334 19.39 -11.90 -1.14
N LYS A 335 19.21 -10.70 -0.59
CA LYS A 335 18.34 -10.48 0.58
C LYS A 335 16.89 -10.84 0.27
N THR A 336 16.26 -11.62 1.15
CA THR A 336 14.82 -11.91 1.06
C THR A 336 13.97 -10.66 1.28
N PRO A 337 12.71 -10.62 0.83
CA PRO A 337 11.81 -9.50 1.12
C PRO A 337 11.68 -9.17 2.61
N GLU A 338 11.67 -10.19 3.47
CA GLU A 338 11.70 -10.03 4.93
C GLU A 338 12.96 -9.31 5.41
N GLN A 339 14.14 -9.72 4.95
CA GLN A 339 15.42 -9.10 5.30
C GLN A 339 15.51 -7.65 4.79
N GLN A 340 15.02 -7.39 3.58
CA GLN A 340 14.97 -6.04 3.02
C GLN A 340 14.07 -5.11 3.84
N MET A 341 12.95 -5.64 4.36
CA MET A 341 12.01 -4.89 5.19
C MET A 341 12.55 -4.63 6.61
N ALA A 342 13.35 -5.54 7.18
CA ALA A 342 13.83 -5.45 8.56
C ALA A 342 14.59 -4.15 8.88
N GLY A 343 15.27 -3.55 7.89
CA GLY A 343 16.01 -2.29 8.04
C GLY A 343 15.18 -1.00 7.85
N THR A 344 13.86 -1.07 7.85
CA THR A 344 12.98 0.06 7.47
C THR A 344 12.12 0.58 8.63
N GLN A 345 11.58 1.79 8.47
CA GLN A 345 10.77 2.44 9.50
C GLN A 345 9.26 2.31 9.22
N PRO A 346 8.42 2.12 10.25
CA PRO A 346 6.98 2.17 10.06
C PRO A 346 6.52 3.54 9.57
N VAL A 347 5.49 3.51 8.73
CA VAL A 347 4.88 4.67 8.08
C VAL A 347 3.49 4.92 8.66
N TRP A 348 2.80 3.86 9.11
CA TRP A 348 1.41 3.95 9.56
C TRP A 348 1.20 4.99 10.66
N PHE A 349 2.15 5.18 11.57
CA PHE A 349 1.99 6.13 12.67
C PHE A 349 2.04 7.59 12.19
N TRP A 350 2.89 7.90 11.21
CA TRP A 350 2.90 9.19 10.53
C TRP A 350 1.63 9.40 9.71
N GLY A 351 1.15 8.35 9.05
CA GLY A 351 -0.10 8.36 8.30
C GLY A 351 -1.30 8.70 9.17
N ILE A 352 -1.50 7.95 10.26
CA ILE A 352 -2.59 8.19 11.22
C ILE A 352 -2.45 9.58 11.86
N ALA A 353 -1.25 10.00 12.24
CA ALA A 353 -1.03 11.34 12.78
C ALA A 353 -1.46 12.44 11.79
N GLY A 354 -1.07 12.31 10.52
CA GLY A 354 -1.46 13.24 9.46
C GLY A 354 -2.98 13.26 9.23
N GLN A 355 -3.62 12.09 9.19
CA GLN A 355 -5.08 11.95 9.06
C GLN A 355 -5.84 12.57 10.24
N VAL A 356 -5.34 12.39 11.47
CA VAL A 356 -5.92 12.99 12.68
C VAL A 356 -5.81 14.51 12.63
N VAL A 357 -4.63 15.04 12.29
CA VAL A 357 -4.44 16.49 12.15
C VAL A 357 -5.37 17.07 11.08
N LEU A 358 -5.45 16.44 9.91
CA LEU A 358 -6.36 16.86 8.85
C LEU A 358 -7.82 16.87 9.31
N SER A 359 -8.25 15.81 10.00
CA SER A 359 -9.62 15.69 10.52
C SER A 359 -9.93 16.78 11.54
N LEU A 360 -9.02 17.04 12.47
CA LEU A 360 -9.19 18.07 13.50
C LEU A 360 -9.28 19.47 12.89
N VAL A 361 -8.43 19.78 11.91
CA VAL A 361 -8.46 21.06 11.19
C VAL A 361 -9.79 21.23 10.46
N LEU A 362 -10.24 20.22 9.72
CA LEU A 362 -11.50 20.29 8.96
C LEU A 362 -12.72 20.37 9.88
N LEU A 363 -12.79 19.58 10.95
CA LEU A 363 -13.88 19.66 11.94
C LEU A 363 -13.88 20.99 12.69
N GLY A 364 -12.71 21.55 13.01
CA GLY A 364 -12.56 22.88 13.58
C GLY A 364 -13.09 23.97 12.63
N TRP A 365 -12.78 23.87 11.33
CA TRP A 365 -13.31 24.78 10.32
C TRP A 365 -14.82 24.64 10.12
N ALA A 366 -15.36 23.42 10.10
CA ALA A 366 -16.79 23.17 10.07
C ALA A 366 -17.50 23.78 11.30
N THR A 367 -16.86 23.68 12.47
CA THR A 367 -17.36 24.28 13.72
C THR A 367 -17.38 25.80 13.65
N SER A 368 -16.34 26.44 13.09
CA SER A 368 -16.33 27.90 12.97
C SER A 368 -17.38 28.42 11.97
N ARG A 369 -17.61 27.69 10.88
CA ARG A 369 -18.66 27.97 9.88
C ARG A 369 -20.09 27.80 10.39
N THR A 370 -20.30 26.92 11.38
CA THR A 370 -21.63 26.62 11.92
C THR A 370 -22.03 27.54 13.09
N ARG A 371 -21.11 28.34 13.63
CA ARG A 371 -21.43 29.39 14.59
C ARG A 371 -22.21 30.50 13.90
N ALA A 372 -23.51 30.59 14.16
CA ALA A 372 -24.30 31.75 13.78
C ALA A 372 -23.79 33.00 14.52
N PRO A 373 -23.66 34.17 13.85
CA PRO A 373 -23.28 35.41 14.50
C PRO A 373 -24.48 35.95 15.30
N TYR A 374 -24.78 35.37 16.46
CA TYR A 374 -25.62 36.04 17.46
C TYR A 374 -24.74 37.00 18.28
N ARG A 375 -24.28 38.07 17.64
CA ARG A 375 -23.87 39.29 18.35
C ARG A 375 -24.82 40.40 17.89
N ASN A 376 -25.73 40.74 18.78
CA ASN A 376 -26.63 41.91 18.77
C ASN A 376 -27.94 41.76 17.98
N SER A 377 -28.88 40.96 18.48
CA SER A 377 -30.28 41.34 18.36
C SER A 377 -30.57 42.42 19.40
N ALA A 378 -30.98 43.59 18.94
CA ALA A 378 -31.27 44.75 19.76
C ALA A 378 -32.24 44.42 20.90
N LYS A 379 -31.96 44.96 22.08
CA LYS A 379 -32.90 44.99 23.20
C LYS A 379 -34.20 45.64 22.73
N GLY A 380 -35.29 44.89 22.81
CA GLY A 380 -36.64 45.44 22.96
C GLY A 380 -37.41 45.64 21.65
N GLN A 381 -38.22 44.66 21.29
CA GLN A 381 -39.52 44.95 20.70
C GLN A 381 -40.52 43.95 21.29
N ARG A 382 -41.23 44.40 22.33
CA ARG A 382 -42.44 43.74 22.82
C ARG A 382 -43.52 44.00 21.78
N ILE A 383 -44.03 42.95 21.17
CA ILE A 383 -45.25 43.02 20.35
C ILE A 383 -46.40 43.06 21.35
N GLY A 384 -47.09 44.19 21.41
CA GLY A 384 -48.37 44.37 22.11
C GLY A 384 -49.54 44.11 21.19
#